data_AF-A0AA35T5A8-F1
#
_entry.id   AF-A0AA35T5A8-F1
#
_cell.length_a   1.000
_cell.length_b   1.000
_cell.length_c   1.000
_cell.angle_alpha   90.00
_cell.angle_beta   90.00
_cell.angle_gamma   90.00
#
_symmetry.space_group_name_H-M   'P 1'
#
loop_
_entity.id
_entity.type
_entity.pdbx_description
1 polymer ?
#
loop_
_entity_poly.entity_id
_entity_poly.type
_entity_poly.pdbx_seq_one_letter_code
_entity_poly.pdbx_strand_id
1 'polypeptide(L)'
;MATPTVQEPDLPPEPIPRPHLHVWCGRYWRLGLKISVTLLYLFILLVCLPLLVWELFREHAKTTFSAWFVAGIFMLLTLPIFLWGLLQHLLNYSQPHLQKQIIRILWIVPIYSIDSWLGLRFPTTAIYWNTVREVYEAYVLYNFLCYLLNFLQFEHPDLEEKLTLRSPVRHPIPCCCLKPWPGGLRFLRWCKVGVLQYTVIEILTTLIAL
;
A
#
# COMPACT_ATOMS: atom_id res chain seq x y z
N MET A 1 -62.62 -3.49 50.61
CA MET A 1 -61.87 -2.45 49.86
C MET A 1 -60.48 -3.02 49.60
N ALA A 2 -60.28 -3.60 48.42
CA ALA A 2 -58.95 -4.07 48.00
C ALA A 2 -58.25 -2.91 47.28
N THR A 3 -57.10 -2.48 47.80
CA THR A 3 -56.22 -1.50 47.19
C THR A 3 -55.56 -2.10 45.94
N PRO A 4 -55.54 -1.40 44.79
CA PRO A 4 -54.85 -1.89 43.61
C PRO A 4 -53.33 -1.69 43.78
N THR A 5 -52.57 -2.77 43.63
CA THR A 5 -51.11 -2.74 43.56
C THR A 5 -50.67 -2.13 42.23
N VAL A 6 -50.00 -0.98 42.29
CA VAL A 6 -49.37 -0.32 41.14
C VAL A 6 -48.17 -1.15 40.70
N GLN A 7 -48.12 -1.50 39.41
CA GLN A 7 -47.03 -2.28 38.81
C GLN A 7 -45.92 -1.33 38.33
N GLU A 8 -44.70 -1.54 38.82
CA GLU A 8 -43.51 -0.75 38.48
C GLU A 8 -43.09 -1.01 37.02
N PRO A 9 -42.65 0.01 36.25
CA PRO A 9 -42.20 -0.17 34.88
C PRO A 9 -40.86 -0.91 34.82
N ASP A 10 -40.81 -1.99 34.02
CA ASP A 10 -39.60 -2.79 33.80
C ASP A 10 -38.43 -1.93 33.27
N LEU A 11 -37.35 -1.86 34.06
CA LEU A 11 -36.11 -1.21 33.67
C LEU A 11 -35.47 -1.99 32.50
N PRO A 12 -34.90 -1.33 31.47
CA PRO A 12 -34.17 -2.03 30.41
C PRO A 12 -33.02 -2.87 31.00
N PRO A 13 -32.77 -4.07 30.45
CA PRO A 13 -31.74 -4.96 30.95
C PRO A 13 -30.35 -4.32 30.87
N GLU A 14 -29.54 -4.47 31.93
CA GLU A 14 -28.16 -4.02 31.91
C GLU A 14 -27.37 -4.67 30.76
N PRO A 15 -26.46 -3.91 30.10
CA PRO A 15 -25.63 -4.46 29.04
C PRO A 15 -24.68 -5.54 29.60
N ILE A 16 -24.83 -6.76 29.09
CA ILE A 16 -24.02 -7.92 29.45
C ILE A 16 -22.52 -7.61 29.25
N PRO A 17 -21.65 -7.76 30.27
CA PRO A 17 -20.21 -7.56 30.11
C PRO A 17 -19.66 -8.59 29.13
N ARG A 18 -19.06 -8.11 28.02
CA ARG A 18 -18.50 -9.00 26.99
C ARG A 18 -17.33 -9.81 27.55
N PRO A 19 -17.19 -11.10 27.20
CA PRO A 19 -16.14 -11.96 27.73
C PRO A 19 -14.74 -11.48 27.30
N HIS A 20 -13.88 -11.26 28.30
CA HIS A 20 -12.47 -10.87 28.17
C HIS A 20 -11.62 -11.85 27.34
N LEU A 21 -12.06 -13.11 27.20
CA LEU A 21 -11.34 -14.18 26.49
C LEU A 21 -11.04 -13.85 25.01
N HIS A 22 -11.95 -13.14 24.33
CA HIS A 22 -11.79 -12.75 22.93
C HIS A 22 -10.65 -11.73 22.72
N VAL A 23 -10.39 -10.90 23.74
CA VAL A 23 -9.34 -9.86 23.71
C VAL A 23 -7.96 -10.48 23.94
N TRP A 24 -7.86 -11.47 24.83
CA TRP A 24 -6.61 -12.22 25.08
C TRP A 24 -6.21 -13.02 23.85
N CYS A 25 -7.12 -13.82 23.26
CA CYS A 25 -6.86 -14.61 22.05
C CYS A 25 -6.37 -13.73 20.87
N GLY A 26 -6.99 -12.56 20.67
CA GLY A 26 -6.55 -11.61 19.64
C GLY A 26 -5.14 -11.04 19.91
N ARG A 27 -4.80 -10.73 21.15
CA ARG A 27 -3.49 -10.15 21.50
C ARG A 27 -2.35 -11.16 21.32
N TYR A 28 -2.52 -12.42 21.75
CA TYR A 28 -1.53 -13.47 21.51
C TYR A 28 -1.40 -13.83 20.04
N TRP A 29 -2.50 -13.86 19.28
CA TRP A 29 -2.46 -14.09 17.83
C TRP A 29 -1.68 -12.99 17.09
N ARG A 30 -1.96 -11.72 17.39
CA ARG A 30 -1.26 -10.57 16.78
C ARG A 30 0.22 -10.56 17.16
N LEU A 31 0.56 -10.91 18.40
CA LEU A 31 1.94 -11.03 18.85
C LEU A 31 2.64 -12.22 18.18
N GLY A 32 1.96 -13.36 18.06
CA GLY A 32 2.45 -14.55 17.37
C GLY A 32 2.72 -14.30 15.89
N LEU A 33 1.87 -13.55 15.20
CA LEU A 33 2.11 -13.16 13.80
C LEU A 33 3.34 -12.26 13.67
N LYS A 34 3.49 -11.25 14.53
CA LYS A 34 4.67 -10.38 14.55
C LYS A 34 5.94 -11.18 14.81
N ILE A 35 5.94 -12.04 15.82
CA ILE A 35 7.08 -12.90 16.15
C ILE A 35 7.39 -13.84 14.99
N SER A 36 6.37 -14.48 14.41
CA SER A 36 6.54 -15.40 13.27
C SER A 36 7.20 -14.72 12.08
N VAL A 37 6.73 -13.53 11.70
CA VAL A 37 7.32 -12.79 10.57
C VAL A 37 8.74 -12.31 10.89
N THR A 38 9.01 -11.86 12.11
CA THR A 38 10.37 -11.53 12.54
C THR A 38 11.29 -12.74 12.52
N LEU A 39 10.84 -13.90 13.00
CA LEU A 39 11.62 -15.14 13.00
C LEU A 39 11.86 -15.64 11.57
N LEU A 40 10.86 -15.59 10.70
CA LEU A 40 11.00 -15.92 9.28
C LEU A 40 12.02 -15.01 8.60
N TYR A 41 11.97 -13.71 8.88
CA TYR A 41 12.95 -12.77 8.36
C TYR A 41 14.37 -13.04 8.89
N LEU A 42 14.52 -13.31 10.19
CA LEU A 42 15.82 -13.67 10.78
C LEU A 42 16.37 -14.97 10.17
N PHE A 43 15.50 -15.93 9.88
CA PHE A 43 15.88 -17.15 9.17
C PHE A 43 16.34 -16.87 7.73
N ILE A 44 15.60 -16.04 6.99
CA ILE A 44 16.00 -15.60 5.65
C ILE A 44 17.36 -14.89 5.71
N LEU A 45 17.57 -14.00 6.68
CA LEU A 45 18.83 -13.29 6.88
C LEU A 45 19.99 -14.25 7.21
N LEU A 46 19.74 -15.26 8.06
CA LEU A 46 20.71 -16.29 8.42
C LEU A 46 21.09 -17.21 7.24
N VAL A 47 20.24 -17.33 6.21
CA VAL A 47 20.54 -18.10 5.00
C VAL A 47 21.14 -17.21 3.90
N CYS A 48 20.54 -16.05 3.63
CA CYS A 48 20.96 -15.14 2.57
C CYS A 48 22.30 -14.47 2.84
N LEU A 49 22.61 -14.09 4.09
CA LEU A 49 23.91 -13.46 4.39
C LEU A 49 25.08 -14.41 4.19
N PRO A 50 25.08 -15.66 4.69
CA PRO A 50 26.15 -16.61 4.39
C PRO A 50 26.27 -16.92 2.91
N LEU A 51 25.17 -16.97 2.16
CA LEU A 51 25.22 -17.17 0.70
C LEU A 51 25.87 -15.98 -0.02
N LEU A 52 25.50 -14.75 0.34
CA LEU A 52 26.11 -13.52 -0.19
C LEU A 52 27.60 -13.44 0.16
N VAL A 53 27.97 -13.81 1.39
CA VAL A 53 29.36 -13.85 1.87
C VAL A 53 30.14 -14.97 1.18
N TRP A 54 29.52 -16.14 0.97
CA TRP A 54 30.13 -17.25 0.25
C TRP A 54 30.41 -16.89 -1.21
N GLU A 55 29.47 -16.25 -1.90
CA GLU A 55 29.70 -15.71 -3.24
C GLU A 55 30.81 -14.64 -3.23
N LEU A 56 30.86 -13.78 -2.19
CA LEU A 56 31.92 -12.77 -2.03
C LEU A 56 33.30 -13.40 -1.92
N PHE A 57 33.42 -14.45 -1.12
CA PHE A 57 34.69 -15.16 -0.97
C PHE A 57 35.11 -15.90 -2.24
N ARG A 58 34.16 -16.38 -3.05
CA ARG A 58 34.42 -17.14 -4.27
C ARG A 58 34.87 -16.28 -5.46
N GLU A 59 34.43 -15.04 -5.56
CA GLU A 59 34.56 -14.19 -6.76
C GLU A 59 35.50 -12.97 -6.57
N HIS A 60 36.45 -13.06 -5.64
CA HIS A 60 37.25 -11.97 -5.04
C HIS A 60 38.17 -11.09 -5.95
N ALA A 61 37.79 -10.76 -7.19
CA ALA A 61 38.64 -10.01 -8.13
C ALA A 61 37.95 -8.86 -8.92
N LYS A 62 36.63 -8.63 -8.82
CA LYS A 62 35.93 -7.64 -9.67
C LYS A 62 35.17 -6.58 -8.87
N THR A 63 35.36 -5.31 -9.20
CA THR A 63 34.67 -4.14 -8.59
C THR A 63 33.14 -4.22 -8.70
N THR A 64 32.63 -4.82 -9.77
CA THR A 64 31.19 -5.07 -9.97
C THR A 64 30.59 -5.95 -8.87
N PHE A 65 31.37 -6.88 -8.31
CA PHE A 65 30.91 -7.77 -7.26
C PHE A 65 30.61 -7.01 -5.97
N SER A 66 31.47 -6.06 -5.60
CA SER A 66 31.25 -5.22 -4.42
C SER A 66 29.95 -4.42 -4.53
N ALA A 67 29.58 -3.97 -5.73
CA ALA A 67 28.32 -3.27 -5.96
C ALA A 67 27.10 -4.18 -5.75
N TRP A 68 27.13 -5.42 -6.24
CA TRP A 68 26.07 -6.41 -6.01
C TRP A 68 25.88 -6.74 -4.54
N PHE A 69 26.99 -6.89 -3.81
CA PHE A 69 26.98 -7.20 -2.39
C PHE A 69 26.38 -6.05 -1.57
N VAL A 70 26.82 -4.82 -1.81
CA VAL A 70 26.31 -3.63 -1.14
C VAL A 70 24.81 -3.45 -1.42
N ALA A 71 24.39 -3.56 -2.69
CA ALA A 71 22.99 -3.48 -3.06
C ALA A 71 22.14 -4.58 -2.39
N GLY A 72 22.67 -5.80 -2.28
CA GLY A 72 22.01 -6.91 -1.61
C GLY A 72 21.79 -6.66 -0.12
N ILE A 73 22.76 -6.07 0.58
CA ILE A 73 22.60 -5.67 1.99
C ILE A 73 21.48 -4.63 2.14
N PHE A 74 21.47 -3.59 1.31
CA PHE A 74 20.41 -2.57 1.37
C PHE A 74 19.03 -3.15 1.07
N MET A 75 18.91 -4.04 0.07
CA MET A 75 17.67 -4.75 -0.22
C MET A 75 17.22 -5.58 1.00
N LEU A 76 18.13 -6.31 1.65
CA LEU A 76 17.81 -7.09 2.84
C LEU A 76 17.33 -6.19 3.97
N LEU A 77 17.88 -4.99 4.15
CA LEU A 77 17.43 -4.02 5.16
C LEU A 77 16.08 -3.37 4.82
N THR A 78 15.72 -3.23 3.56
CA THR A 78 14.43 -2.65 3.16
C THR A 78 13.25 -3.60 3.41
N LEU A 79 13.42 -4.91 3.13
CA LEU A 79 12.38 -5.93 3.33
C LEU A 79 11.76 -5.96 4.75
N PRO A 80 12.50 -5.91 5.87
CA PRO A 80 11.90 -5.96 7.20
C PRO A 80 11.13 -4.68 7.53
N ILE A 81 11.58 -3.52 7.06
CA ILE A 81 10.86 -2.24 7.24
C ILE A 81 9.52 -2.32 6.53
N PHE A 82 9.51 -2.80 5.28
CA PHE A 82 8.29 -3.04 4.51
C PHE A 82 7.37 -4.04 5.21
N LEU A 83 7.89 -5.22 5.59
CA LEU A 83 7.11 -6.26 6.25
C LEU A 83 6.51 -5.76 7.56
N TRP A 84 7.28 -5.01 8.36
CA TRP A 84 6.77 -4.42 9.59
C TRP A 84 5.63 -3.44 9.34
N GLY A 85 5.80 -2.52 8.37
CA GLY A 85 4.75 -1.58 7.98
C GLY A 85 3.49 -2.29 7.50
N LEU A 86 3.64 -3.29 6.63
CA LEU A 86 2.54 -4.13 6.16
C LEU A 86 1.82 -4.83 7.31
N LEU A 87 2.55 -5.42 8.25
CA LEU A 87 1.97 -6.09 9.40
C LEU A 87 1.19 -5.13 10.30
N GLN A 88 1.70 -3.92 10.55
CA GLN A 88 0.95 -2.93 11.33
C GLN A 88 -0.37 -2.58 10.65
N HIS A 89 -0.37 -2.44 9.32
CA HIS A 89 -1.60 -2.25 8.56
C HIS A 89 -2.51 -3.48 8.58
N LEU A 90 -2.00 -4.70 8.54
CA LEU A 90 -2.86 -5.90 8.59
C LEU A 90 -3.43 -6.15 9.99
N LEU A 91 -2.69 -5.83 11.05
CA LEU A 91 -3.08 -6.08 12.43
C LEU A 91 -4.00 -5.00 13.01
N ASN A 92 -3.83 -3.76 12.56
CA ASN A 92 -4.68 -2.63 12.94
C ASN A 92 -5.60 -2.24 11.77
N TYR A 93 -6.41 -3.20 11.32
CA TYR A 93 -7.29 -3.05 10.15
C TYR A 93 -8.59 -2.31 10.49
N SER A 94 -8.50 -1.02 10.82
CA SER A 94 -9.64 -0.22 11.27
C SER A 94 -10.53 0.27 10.13
N GLN A 95 -9.92 0.67 9.01
CA GLN A 95 -10.63 1.27 7.87
C GLN A 95 -10.30 0.50 6.58
N PRO A 96 -11.03 -0.59 6.28
CA PRO A 96 -10.63 -1.56 5.25
C PRO A 96 -10.53 -0.94 3.86
N HIS A 97 -11.37 0.05 3.57
CA HIS A 97 -11.45 0.70 2.27
C HIS A 97 -10.17 1.49 1.93
N LEU A 98 -9.69 2.31 2.87
CA LEU A 98 -8.47 3.11 2.73
C LEU A 98 -7.22 2.23 2.83
N GLN A 99 -7.23 1.33 3.81
CA GLN A 99 -6.07 0.52 4.17
C GLN A 99 -5.72 -0.51 3.10
N LYS A 100 -6.70 -1.04 2.38
CA LYS A 100 -6.45 -1.90 1.22
C LYS A 100 -5.67 -1.17 0.12
N GLN A 101 -5.95 0.12 -0.12
CA GLN A 101 -5.19 0.92 -1.09
C GLN A 101 -3.78 1.21 -0.59
N ILE A 102 -3.62 1.59 0.67
CA ILE A 102 -2.31 1.80 1.29
C ILE A 102 -1.44 0.53 1.17
N ILE A 103 -2.00 -0.64 1.52
CA ILE A 103 -1.28 -1.92 1.42
C ILE A 103 -0.77 -2.14 0.00
N ARG A 104 -1.61 -1.91 -1.03
CA ARG A 104 -1.21 -2.03 -2.44
C ARG A 104 -0.10 -1.05 -2.82
N ILE A 105 -0.11 0.17 -2.28
CA ILE A 105 0.94 1.17 -2.55
C ILE A 105 2.25 0.74 -1.89
N LEU A 106 2.23 0.24 -0.65
CA LEU A 106 3.44 -0.16 0.09
C LEU A 106 4.28 -1.21 -0.64
N TRP A 107 3.64 -2.09 -1.43
CA TRP A 107 4.31 -3.13 -2.21
C TRP A 107 5.29 -2.57 -3.27
N ILE A 108 5.23 -1.28 -3.61
CA ILE A 108 6.21 -0.65 -4.50
C ILE A 108 7.63 -0.75 -3.95
N VAL A 109 7.79 -0.63 -2.63
CA VAL A 109 9.09 -0.59 -1.96
C VAL A 109 9.89 -1.89 -2.18
N PRO A 110 9.39 -3.09 -1.85
CA PRO A 110 10.13 -4.33 -2.08
C PRO A 110 10.33 -4.63 -3.58
N ILE A 111 9.39 -4.26 -4.46
CA ILE A 111 9.52 -4.46 -5.91
C ILE A 111 10.73 -3.67 -6.44
N TYR A 112 10.86 -2.40 -6.04
CA TYR A 112 12.00 -1.57 -6.42
C TYR A 112 13.33 -2.07 -5.88
N SER A 113 13.37 -2.50 -4.62
CA SER A 113 14.59 -3.03 -4.01
C SER A 113 15.06 -4.31 -4.71
N ILE A 114 14.13 -5.22 -5.02
CA ILE A 114 14.43 -6.48 -5.71
C ILE A 114 14.85 -6.21 -7.16
N ASP A 115 14.11 -5.37 -7.89
CA ASP A 115 14.46 -5.00 -9.27
C ASP A 115 15.86 -4.37 -9.35
N SER A 116 16.17 -3.42 -8.45
CA SER A 116 17.48 -2.76 -8.42
C SER A 116 18.62 -3.75 -8.20
N TRP A 117 18.43 -4.74 -7.32
CA TRP A 117 19.43 -5.76 -7.04
C TRP A 117 19.57 -6.76 -8.21
N LEU A 118 18.45 -7.23 -8.76
CA LEU A 118 18.43 -8.17 -9.89
C LEU A 118 18.95 -7.53 -11.18
N GLY A 119 18.59 -6.29 -11.46
CA GLY A 119 19.08 -5.55 -12.63
C GLY A 119 20.59 -5.34 -12.58
N LEU A 120 21.15 -5.14 -11.39
CA LEU A 120 22.60 -5.05 -11.21
C LEU A 120 23.26 -6.43 -11.38
N ARG A 121 22.72 -7.49 -10.77
CA ARG A 121 23.30 -8.85 -10.78
C ARG A 121 23.19 -9.58 -12.12
N PHE A 122 22.06 -9.40 -12.81
CA PHE A 122 21.68 -10.12 -14.02
C PHE A 122 21.18 -9.14 -15.10
N PRO A 123 22.10 -8.46 -15.81
CA PRO A 123 21.74 -7.44 -16.80
C PRO A 123 20.91 -7.99 -17.97
N THR A 124 21.06 -9.29 -18.28
CA THR A 124 20.29 -9.97 -19.32
C THR A 124 18.80 -10.10 -18.97
N THR A 125 18.48 -10.25 -17.69
CA THR A 125 17.09 -10.31 -17.21
C THR A 125 16.56 -8.96 -16.75
N ALA A 126 17.43 -7.94 -16.64
CA ALA A 126 17.08 -6.62 -16.12
C ALA A 126 15.92 -5.98 -16.86
N ILE A 127 15.84 -6.18 -18.18
CA ILE A 127 14.78 -5.64 -19.02
C ILE A 127 13.40 -6.16 -18.56
N TYR A 128 13.27 -7.47 -18.28
CA TYR A 128 12.01 -8.04 -17.82
C TYR A 128 11.57 -7.50 -16.46
N TRP A 129 12.51 -7.38 -15.50
CA TRP A 129 12.21 -6.84 -14.18
C TRP A 129 11.86 -5.35 -14.21
N ASN A 130 12.55 -4.59 -15.06
CA ASN A 130 12.26 -3.19 -15.32
C ASN A 130 10.83 -3.01 -15.86
N THR A 131 10.41 -3.83 -16.83
CA THR A 131 9.04 -3.80 -17.35
C THR A 131 8.00 -4.10 -16.26
N VAL A 132 8.25 -5.10 -15.40
CA VAL A 132 7.35 -5.42 -14.28
C VAL A 132 7.22 -4.23 -13.32
N ARG A 133 8.34 -3.55 -13.01
CA ARG A 133 8.33 -2.35 -12.18
C ARG A 133 7.49 -1.23 -12.83
N GLU A 134 7.71 -0.93 -14.10
CA GLU A 134 6.97 0.11 -14.83
C GLU A 134 5.45 -0.14 -14.84
N VAL A 135 5.03 -1.39 -15.08
CA VAL A 135 3.61 -1.78 -15.00
C VAL A 135 3.06 -1.59 -13.58
N TYR A 136 3.86 -1.92 -12.57
CA TYR A 136 3.45 -1.78 -11.18
C TYR A 136 3.34 -0.32 -10.73
N GLU A 137 4.24 0.55 -11.16
CA GLU A 137 4.18 2.00 -10.91
C GLU A 137 2.85 2.58 -11.40
N ALA A 138 2.47 2.22 -12.62
CA ALA A 138 1.22 2.67 -13.22
C ALA A 138 -0.02 2.15 -12.44
N TYR A 139 0.04 0.93 -11.91
CA TYR A 139 -1.00 0.37 -11.02
C TYR A 139 -1.03 1.09 -9.66
N VAL A 140 0.12 1.41 -9.08
CA VAL A 140 0.23 2.11 -7.79
C VAL A 140 -0.36 3.51 -7.91
N LEU A 141 -0.10 4.23 -9.02
CA LEU A 141 -0.68 5.54 -9.27
C LEU A 141 -2.21 5.52 -9.28
N TYR A 142 -2.81 4.52 -9.93
CA TYR A 142 -4.25 4.33 -9.91
C TYR A 142 -4.80 4.07 -8.49
N ASN A 143 -4.12 3.22 -7.71
CA ASN A 143 -4.51 2.95 -6.33
C ASN A 143 -4.36 4.18 -5.43
N PHE A 144 -3.32 4.99 -5.67
CA PHE A 144 -3.11 6.24 -4.96
C PHE A 144 -4.21 7.26 -5.27
N LEU A 145 -4.64 7.40 -6.53
CA LEU A 145 -5.79 8.25 -6.85
C LEU A 145 -7.05 7.76 -6.14
N CYS A 146 -7.32 6.45 -6.17
CA CYS A 146 -8.47 5.89 -5.47
C CYS A 146 -8.40 6.16 -3.96
N TYR A 147 -7.21 6.02 -3.37
CA TYR A 147 -6.96 6.34 -1.98
C TYR A 147 -7.32 7.78 -1.63
N LEU A 148 -6.82 8.76 -2.39
CA LEU A 148 -7.11 10.17 -2.14
C LEU A 148 -8.62 10.48 -2.22
N LEU A 149 -9.31 9.90 -3.21
CA LEU A 149 -10.74 10.12 -3.40
C LEU A 149 -11.57 9.54 -2.26
N ASN A 150 -11.20 8.34 -1.81
CA ASN A 150 -11.88 7.69 -0.69
C ASN A 150 -11.60 8.37 0.64
N PHE A 151 -10.37 8.87 0.83
CA PHE A 151 -9.99 9.65 2.00
C PHE A 151 -10.82 10.94 2.05
N LEU A 152 -10.94 11.63 0.92
CA LEU A 152 -11.72 12.86 0.82
C LEU A 152 -13.22 12.64 1.06
N GLN A 153 -13.79 11.53 0.55
CA GLN A 153 -15.18 11.15 0.82
C GLN A 153 -15.42 10.79 2.30
N PHE A 154 -14.42 10.23 2.97
CA PHE A 154 -14.50 9.88 4.39
C PHE A 154 -14.46 11.13 5.29
N GLU A 155 -13.55 12.06 5.02
CA GLU A 155 -13.41 13.33 5.78
C GLU A 155 -14.55 14.33 5.48
N HIS A 156 -15.09 14.30 4.27
CA HIS A 156 -16.16 15.21 3.83
C HIS A 156 -17.34 14.41 3.26
N PRO A 157 -18.32 14.02 4.10
CA PRO A 157 -19.53 13.36 3.63
C PRO A 157 -20.35 14.24 2.67
N ASP A 158 -20.24 15.56 2.81
CA ASP A 158 -20.83 16.60 1.95
C ASP A 158 -19.95 16.95 0.73
N LEU A 159 -18.94 16.11 0.43
CA LEU A 159 -18.01 16.36 -0.67
C LEU A 159 -18.73 16.57 -2.00
N GLU A 160 -19.79 15.82 -2.28
CA GLU A 160 -20.54 15.95 -3.53
C GLU A 160 -21.15 17.35 -3.68
N GLU A 161 -21.69 17.90 -2.60
CA GLU A 161 -22.28 19.24 -2.55
C GLU A 161 -21.20 20.33 -2.63
N LYS A 162 -20.10 20.17 -1.88
CA LYS A 162 -18.95 21.09 -1.95
C LYS A 162 -18.29 21.11 -3.33
N LEU A 163 -18.29 19.97 -4.03
CA LEU A 163 -17.73 19.83 -5.37
C LEU A 163 -18.64 20.44 -6.43
N THR A 164 -19.96 20.28 -6.34
CA THR A 164 -20.91 20.91 -7.28
C THR A 164 -20.94 22.43 -7.14
N LEU A 165 -20.73 22.94 -5.92
CA LEU A 165 -20.59 24.37 -5.63
C LEU A 165 -19.23 24.94 -6.04
N ARG A 166 -18.24 24.10 -6.38
CA ARG A 166 -16.89 24.56 -6.72
C ARG A 166 -16.83 25.12 -8.14
N SER A 167 -16.22 26.29 -8.28
CA SER A 167 -16.03 26.95 -9.57
C SER A 167 -15.11 26.14 -10.51
N PRO A 168 -15.25 26.29 -11.84
CA PRO A 168 -14.43 25.59 -12.83
C PRO A 168 -12.93 25.79 -12.59
N VAL A 169 -12.14 24.71 -12.68
CA VAL A 169 -10.68 24.77 -12.53
C VAL A 169 -10.06 25.32 -13.81
N ARG A 170 -9.22 26.36 -13.68
CA ARG A 170 -8.44 26.92 -14.79
C ARG A 170 -7.21 26.04 -15.03
N HIS A 171 -6.82 25.89 -16.29
CA HIS A 171 -5.64 25.13 -16.68
C HIS A 171 -4.35 25.79 -16.19
N PRO A 172 -3.36 25.01 -15.69
CA PRO A 172 -2.03 25.52 -15.45
C PRO A 172 -1.35 25.95 -16.78
N ILE A 173 -0.42 26.89 -16.70
CA ILE A 173 0.39 27.37 -17.84
C ILE A 173 1.20 26.16 -18.36
N PRO A 174 1.18 25.82 -19.67
CA PRO A 174 0.96 26.68 -20.85
C PRO A 174 -0.46 26.69 -21.43
N CYS A 175 -1.41 25.93 -20.87
CA CYS A 175 -2.73 25.69 -21.45
C CYS A 175 -3.81 26.71 -21.02
N CYS A 176 -3.42 27.93 -20.64
CA CYS A 176 -4.33 28.93 -20.03
C CYS A 176 -5.45 29.45 -20.95
N CYS A 177 -5.33 29.24 -22.27
CA CYS A 177 -6.32 29.65 -23.27
C CYS A 177 -7.43 28.61 -23.53
N LEU A 178 -7.31 27.39 -22.97
CA LEU A 178 -8.33 26.35 -23.14
C LEU A 178 -9.55 26.60 -22.24
N LYS A 179 -10.71 26.13 -22.70
CA LYS A 179 -11.97 26.22 -21.94
C LYS A 179 -11.78 25.58 -20.55
N PRO A 180 -12.17 26.28 -19.45
CA PRO A 180 -12.06 25.74 -18.10
C PRO A 180 -12.78 24.40 -17.97
N TRP A 181 -12.19 23.45 -17.25
CA TRP A 181 -12.84 22.16 -17.04
C TRP A 181 -14.06 22.33 -16.11
N PRO A 182 -15.19 21.69 -16.43
CA PRO A 182 -16.36 21.74 -15.57
C PRO A 182 -15.99 21.13 -14.22
N GLY A 183 -16.22 21.88 -13.13
CA GLY A 183 -15.98 21.41 -11.77
C GLY A 183 -16.91 20.25 -11.38
N GLY A 184 -16.75 19.76 -10.15
CA GLY A 184 -17.67 18.79 -9.58
C GLY A 184 -17.31 17.32 -9.79
N LEU A 185 -18.30 16.44 -9.57
CA LEU A 185 -18.16 14.98 -9.71
C LEU A 185 -17.75 14.52 -11.11
N ARG A 186 -18.11 15.30 -12.14
CA ARG A 186 -17.75 14.98 -13.53
C ARG A 186 -16.25 15.10 -13.76
N PHE A 187 -15.62 16.12 -13.18
CA PHE A 187 -14.17 16.29 -13.16
C PHE A 187 -13.47 15.09 -12.51
N LEU A 188 -13.91 14.67 -11.33
CA LEU A 188 -13.32 13.52 -10.63
C LEU A 188 -13.44 12.23 -11.43
N ARG A 189 -14.57 12.02 -12.10
CA ARG A 189 -14.75 10.87 -12.99
C ARG A 189 -13.75 10.92 -14.15
N TRP A 190 -13.54 12.10 -14.74
CA TRP A 190 -12.56 12.28 -15.80
C TRP A 190 -11.12 12.09 -15.32
N CYS A 191 -10.79 12.52 -14.10
CA CYS A 191 -9.48 12.21 -13.51
C CYS A 191 -9.30 10.70 -13.30
N LYS A 192 -10.31 9.98 -12.81
CA LYS A 192 -10.25 8.51 -12.69
C LYS A 192 -10.02 7.84 -14.05
N VAL A 193 -10.77 8.25 -15.07
CA VAL A 193 -10.61 7.72 -16.43
C VAL A 193 -9.27 8.10 -17.03
N GLY A 194 -8.80 9.34 -16.83
CA GLY A 194 -7.53 9.83 -17.33
C GLY A 194 -6.34 9.09 -16.73
N VAL A 195 -6.35 8.83 -15.42
CA VAL A 195 -5.31 8.00 -14.79
C VAL A 195 -5.37 6.56 -15.30
N LEU A 196 -6.56 6.00 -15.52
CA LEU A 196 -6.70 4.66 -16.10
C LEU A 196 -6.18 4.61 -17.55
N GLN A 197 -6.45 5.64 -18.35
CA GLN A 197 -5.90 5.79 -19.70
C GLN A 197 -4.38 5.92 -19.68
N TYR A 198 -3.84 6.75 -18.77
CA TYR A 198 -2.40 6.89 -18.57
C TYR A 198 -1.76 5.54 -18.24
N THR A 199 -2.31 4.79 -17.30
CA THR A 199 -1.81 3.46 -16.92
C THR A 199 -1.78 2.51 -18.13
N VAL A 200 -2.80 2.53 -18.97
CA VAL A 200 -2.85 1.69 -20.18
C VAL A 200 -1.82 2.15 -21.22
N ILE A 201 -1.70 3.46 -21.45
CA ILE A 201 -0.73 4.02 -22.40
C ILE A 201 0.69 3.67 -21.97
N GLU A 202 1.01 3.82 -20.69
CA GLU A 202 2.32 3.49 -20.16
C GLU A 202 2.68 2.02 -20.41
N ILE A 203 1.77 1.09 -20.11
CA ILE A 203 1.97 -0.34 -20.40
C ILE A 203 2.16 -0.60 -21.89
N LEU A 204 1.38 0.07 -22.76
CA LEU A 204 1.55 -0.10 -24.20
C LEU A 204 2.89 0.46 -24.69
N THR A 205 3.31 1.61 -24.20
CA THR A 205 4.59 2.21 -24.57
C THR A 205 5.78 1.37 -24.10
N THR A 206 5.70 0.76 -22.92
CA THR A 206 6.77 -0.10 -22.41
C THR A 206 6.85 -1.42 -23.17
N LEU A 207 5.70 -1.97 -23.59
CA LEU A 207 5.66 -3.14 -24.48
C LEU A 207 6.18 -2.85 -25.89
N ILE A 208 5.97 -1.64 -26.43
CA ILE A 208 6.50 -1.23 -27.74
C ILE A 208 8.01 -0.98 -27.66
N ALA A 209 8.52 -0.51 -26.52
CA ALA A 209 9.94 -0.25 -26.30
C ALA A 209 10.78 -1.51 -26.09
N LEU A 210 10.13 -2.65 -25.79
CA LEU A 210 10.74 -3.97 -25.60
C LEU A 210 11.03 -4.66 -26.94
#